data_AF-A0A5C8U2S6-F1
#
_entry.id   AF-A0A5C8U2S6-F1
#
_cell.length_a   1.000
_cell.length_b   1.000
_cell.length_c   1.000
_cell.angle_alpha   90.00
_cell.angle_beta   90.00
_cell.angle_gamma   90.00
#
_symmetry.space_group_name_H-M   'P 1'
#
loop_
_entity.id
_entity.type
_entity.pdbx_description
1 polymer ?
#
loop_
_entity_poly.entity_id
_entity_poly.type
_entity_poly.pdbx_seq_one_letter_code
_entity_poly.pdbx_strand_id
1 'polypeptide(L)'
;MTSFLRAAVLTAGLLPALAVAPSHAAEREPFEMVKDWEVERTVGDTSANPCLISKTYKDKEDNNAINGIVFALDGSNSALALVYQPWSWDKGETVKATLLAGKKILKKGVSWAGNAETLTAPFPDTIVPDLLSAKTITLRFEDGDAEFDISGFPQAYEALRRCDATPAKVAAAPAPAAPAPVAAAPVVAPPPGPAAAPAIPPAARIQAYAFGLILQRTMKECEVSTTGKQRSGVDAKVAALQPEMAPLEAQLREGMKTEGPKCPTAQEGDKFQSALADYLDKSPEDFSAAMDKKSAENAAKAAETPKP
;
A
#
# COMPACT_ATOMS: atom_id res chain seq x y z
N MET A 1 -9.23 -48.94 43.03
CA MET A 1 -9.73 -48.35 44.29
C MET A 1 -9.25 -46.91 44.39
N THR A 2 -10.20 -45.97 44.51
CA THR A 2 -10.13 -44.63 45.16
C THR A 2 -8.99 -43.67 44.73
N SER A 3 -9.20 -42.59 43.96
CA SER A 3 -10.16 -41.46 44.03
C SER A 3 -9.92 -40.45 45.17
N PHE A 4 -10.20 -39.18 44.83
CA PHE A 4 -10.37 -37.94 45.62
C PHE A 4 -9.17 -36.95 45.67
N LEU A 5 -9.17 -35.85 44.91
CA LEU A 5 -9.93 -34.56 45.00
C LEU A 5 -9.56 -33.65 46.18
N ARG A 6 -9.07 -32.43 45.87
CA ARG A 6 -9.53 -31.07 46.27
C ARG A 6 -8.36 -30.07 46.07
N ALA A 7 -8.37 -29.08 45.18
CA ALA A 7 -9.25 -27.92 44.93
C ALA A 7 -8.80 -26.60 45.61
N ALA A 8 -8.75 -25.55 44.78
CA ALA A 8 -8.70 -24.09 45.02
C ALA A 8 -7.37 -23.51 45.55
N VAL A 9 -6.84 -22.39 45.03
CA VAL A 9 -7.45 -21.05 44.94
C VAL A 9 -6.93 -20.24 43.72
N LEU A 10 -7.84 -19.44 43.13
CA LEU A 10 -7.61 -18.42 42.11
C LEU A 10 -6.70 -17.28 42.61
N THR A 11 -5.75 -16.85 41.77
CA THR A 11 -5.29 -15.45 41.75
C THR A 11 -5.29 -14.96 40.30
N ALA A 12 -6.21 -14.04 40.04
CA ALA A 12 -6.26 -13.22 38.84
C ALA A 12 -5.04 -12.28 38.83
N GLY A 13 -4.18 -12.45 37.82
CA GLY A 13 -3.17 -11.47 37.45
C GLY A 13 -3.43 -11.06 36.00
N LEU A 14 -4.01 -9.86 35.82
CA LEU A 14 -4.11 -9.21 34.52
C LEU A 14 -2.72 -9.04 33.92
N LEU A 15 -2.39 -9.83 32.91
CA LEU A 15 -1.35 -9.48 31.95
C LEU A 15 -2.00 -8.50 30.96
N PRO A 16 -1.47 -7.27 30.80
CA PRO A 16 -1.92 -6.41 29.72
C PRO A 16 -1.60 -7.13 28.41
N ALA A 17 -2.65 -7.40 27.64
CA ALA A 17 -2.54 -7.87 26.29
C ALA A 17 -1.61 -6.91 25.54
N LEU A 18 -0.39 -7.37 25.23
CA LEU A 18 0.38 -6.82 24.14
C LEU A 18 -0.51 -7.00 22.92
N ALA A 19 -1.12 -5.90 22.48
CA ALA A 19 -1.84 -5.84 21.24
C ALA A 19 -0.89 -6.31 20.15
N VAL A 20 -1.12 -7.52 19.66
CA VAL A 20 -0.65 -7.94 18.34
C VAL A 20 -1.47 -7.07 17.39
N ALA A 21 -0.94 -5.87 17.11
CA ALA A 21 -1.50 -5.04 16.07
C ALA A 21 -1.37 -5.83 14.77
N PRO A 22 -2.48 -6.06 14.03
CA PRO A 22 -2.37 -6.54 12.66
C PRO A 22 -1.46 -5.59 11.92
N SER A 23 -0.44 -6.12 11.24
CA SER A 23 0.37 -5.37 10.29
C SER A 23 -0.50 -4.99 9.09
N HIS A 24 -1.39 -4.01 9.29
CA HIS A 24 -1.85 -3.16 8.20
C HIS A 24 -0.59 -2.54 7.62
N ALA A 25 -0.38 -2.65 6.30
CA ALA A 25 0.48 -1.69 5.63
C ALA A 25 -0.07 -0.32 6.04
N ALA A 26 0.72 0.44 6.81
CA ALA A 26 0.23 1.64 7.44
C ALA A 26 -0.30 2.57 6.35
N GLU A 27 -1.50 3.13 6.53
CA GLU A 27 -2.14 3.96 5.53
C GLU A 27 -1.20 5.09 5.10
N ARG A 28 -1.05 5.29 3.79
CA ARG A 28 -0.10 6.23 3.20
C ARG A 28 -0.86 7.40 2.57
N GLU A 29 -0.44 8.62 2.91
CA GLU A 29 -0.94 9.86 2.31
C GLU A 29 0.13 10.38 1.32
N PRO A 30 -0.20 10.56 0.03
CA PRO A 30 0.70 11.19 -0.93
C PRO A 30 1.06 12.61 -0.49
N PHE A 31 2.34 12.94 -0.51
CA PHE A 31 2.85 14.27 -0.17
C PHE A 31 3.24 15.06 -1.42
N GLU A 32 4.09 14.49 -2.28
CA GLU A 32 4.58 15.13 -3.50
C GLU A 32 5.07 14.08 -4.51
N MET A 33 5.03 14.43 -5.80
CA MET A 33 5.73 13.70 -6.87
C MET A 33 6.93 14.51 -7.33
N VAL A 34 8.13 13.93 -7.28
CA VAL A 34 9.38 14.59 -7.69
C VAL A 34 10.07 13.75 -8.75
N LYS A 35 9.93 14.15 -10.01
CA LYS A 35 10.31 13.33 -11.18
C LYS A 35 9.54 12.00 -11.13
N ASP A 36 10.26 10.89 -11.12
CA ASP A 36 9.71 9.53 -11.05
C ASP A 36 9.69 8.98 -9.62
N TRP A 37 9.86 9.84 -8.62
CA TRP A 37 9.79 9.48 -7.20
C TRP A 37 8.50 9.98 -6.58
N GLU A 38 7.83 9.09 -5.88
CA GLU A 38 6.71 9.35 -4.98
C GLU A 38 7.25 9.68 -3.59
N VAL A 39 6.67 10.69 -2.95
CA VAL A 39 6.90 11.03 -1.55
C VAL A 39 5.58 10.83 -0.83
N GLU A 40 5.60 10.03 0.23
CA GLU A 40 4.39 9.65 0.96
C GLU A 40 4.64 9.69 2.47
N ARG A 41 3.59 9.98 3.22
CA ARG A 41 3.58 10.01 4.69
C ARG A 41 2.75 8.85 5.25
N THR A 42 3.21 8.26 6.35
CA THR A 42 2.38 7.32 7.12
C THR A 42 1.34 8.09 7.93
N VAL A 43 0.06 7.83 7.69
CA VAL A 43 -1.05 8.45 8.41
C VAL A 43 -0.99 8.07 9.88
N GLY A 44 -1.11 9.06 10.76
CA GLY A 44 -1.07 8.88 12.21
C GLY A 44 0.33 8.64 12.80
N ASP A 45 1.38 8.52 11.96
CA ASP A 45 2.75 8.49 12.46
C ASP A 45 3.18 9.89 12.92
N THR A 46 3.61 9.94 14.18
CA THR A 46 4.07 11.15 14.87
C THR A 46 5.57 11.09 15.19
N SER A 47 6.28 10.10 14.64
CA SER A 47 7.72 9.99 14.70
C SER A 47 8.43 11.18 14.03
N ALA A 48 9.74 11.27 14.22
CA ALA A 48 10.55 12.30 13.59
C ALA A 48 10.68 12.13 12.05
N ASN A 49 10.38 10.94 11.54
CA ASN A 49 10.53 10.60 10.12
C ASN A 49 9.32 9.77 9.63
N PRO A 50 8.12 10.37 9.57
CA PRO A 50 6.91 9.65 9.17
C PRO A 50 6.82 9.42 7.65
N CYS A 51 7.75 9.98 6.87
CA CYS A 51 7.70 9.93 5.42
C CYS A 51 8.69 8.93 4.81
N LEU A 52 8.43 8.60 3.55
CA LEU A 52 9.20 7.66 2.75
C LEU A 52 9.18 8.16 1.31
N ILE A 53 10.18 7.73 0.53
CA ILE A 53 10.20 7.93 -0.92
C ILE A 53 10.25 6.60 -1.63
N SER A 54 9.51 6.49 -2.73
CA SER A 54 9.46 5.32 -3.57
C SER A 54 9.69 5.68 -5.03
N LYS A 55 10.27 4.75 -5.79
CA LYS A 55 10.33 4.82 -7.25
C LYS A 55 10.07 3.44 -7.79
N THR A 56 9.18 3.36 -8.78
CA THR A 56 8.88 2.13 -9.50
C THR A 56 9.06 2.36 -11.00
N TYR A 57 9.70 1.41 -11.69
CA TYR A 57 9.93 1.52 -13.14
C TYR A 57 10.01 0.14 -13.79
N LYS A 58 9.85 0.11 -15.12
CA LYS A 58 10.07 -1.09 -15.93
C LYS A 58 11.46 -1.05 -16.54
N ASP A 59 12.24 -2.10 -16.34
CA ASP A 59 13.56 -2.24 -16.94
C ASP A 59 13.44 -2.86 -18.34
N LYS A 60 13.62 -2.02 -19.36
CA LYS A 60 13.51 -2.43 -20.77
C LYS A 60 14.63 -3.38 -21.18
N GLU A 61 15.77 -3.37 -20.49
CA GLU A 61 16.92 -4.22 -20.78
C GLU A 61 16.74 -5.62 -20.19
N ASP A 62 15.80 -5.78 -19.25
CA ASP A 62 15.43 -7.05 -18.63
C ASP A 62 13.93 -7.36 -18.80
N ASN A 63 13.50 -7.58 -20.04
CA ASN A 63 12.13 -8.04 -20.36
C ASN A 63 10.98 -7.17 -19.80
N ASN A 64 11.22 -5.90 -19.49
CA ASN A 64 10.30 -5.00 -18.79
C ASN A 64 9.98 -5.44 -17.35
N ALA A 65 10.93 -6.10 -16.67
CA ALA A 65 10.82 -6.43 -15.26
C ALA A 65 10.51 -5.17 -14.43
N ILE A 66 9.58 -5.32 -13.49
CA ILE A 66 9.19 -4.23 -12.59
C ILE A 66 10.22 -4.16 -11.46
N ASN A 67 10.83 -2.99 -11.31
CA ASN A 67 11.75 -2.66 -10.24
C ASN A 67 11.13 -1.60 -9.33
N GLY A 68 11.38 -1.72 -8.04
CA GLY A 68 10.94 -0.79 -7.01
C GLY A 68 12.08 -0.46 -6.06
N ILE A 69 12.15 0.80 -5.64
CA ILE A 69 13.08 1.27 -4.61
C ILE A 69 12.24 2.02 -3.58
N VAL A 70 12.43 1.72 -2.30
CA VAL A 70 11.80 2.43 -1.19
C VAL A 70 12.88 2.85 -0.21
N PHE A 71 12.90 4.12 0.17
CA PHE A 71 13.86 4.67 1.13
C PHE A 71 13.13 5.49 2.19
N ALA A 72 13.49 5.28 3.45
CA ALA A 72 12.98 6.03 4.59
C ALA A 72 14.11 6.38 5.55
N LEU A 73 13.95 7.47 6.30
CA LEU A 73 14.80 7.80 7.43
C LEU A 73 14.17 7.27 8.72
N ASP A 74 15.01 6.92 9.69
CA ASP A 74 14.59 6.53 11.04
C ASP A 74 15.64 7.02 12.04
N GLY A 75 15.51 8.29 12.46
CA GLY A 75 16.48 8.94 13.33
C GLY A 75 17.86 9.05 12.65
N SER A 76 18.85 8.32 13.17
CA SER A 76 20.21 8.22 12.62
C SER A 76 20.42 7.04 11.68
N ASN A 77 19.35 6.28 11.43
CA ASN A 77 19.32 5.18 10.49
C ASN A 77 18.47 5.54 9.27
N SER A 78 18.54 4.65 8.29
CA SER A 78 17.71 4.64 7.12
C SER A 78 17.29 3.19 6.84
N ALA A 79 16.14 3.03 6.21
CA ALA A 79 15.69 1.75 5.68
C ALA A 79 15.70 1.82 4.16
N LEU A 80 16.21 0.77 3.53
CA LEU A 80 16.17 0.59 2.08
C LEU A 80 15.47 -0.72 1.76
N ALA A 81 14.41 -0.65 0.96
CA ALA A 81 13.74 -1.80 0.38
C ALA A 81 13.91 -1.78 -1.13
N LEU A 82 14.22 -2.93 -1.71
CA LEU A 82 14.41 -3.13 -3.13
C LEU A 82 13.47 -4.23 -3.60
N VAL A 83 12.69 -3.92 -4.63
CA VAL A 83 11.70 -4.82 -5.21
C VAL A 83 12.14 -5.15 -6.63
N TYR A 84 12.19 -6.43 -6.96
CA TYR A 84 12.52 -6.87 -8.30
C TYR A 84 11.64 -8.06 -8.67
N GLN A 85 10.80 -7.87 -9.68
CA GLN A 85 9.73 -8.80 -10.04
C GLN A 85 10.18 -10.27 -10.21
N PRO A 86 11.35 -10.58 -10.80
CA PRO A 86 11.82 -11.96 -10.91
C PRO A 86 12.23 -12.63 -9.60
N TRP A 87 12.38 -11.90 -8.50
CA TRP A 87 12.73 -12.49 -7.20
C TRP A 87 11.56 -13.23 -6.54
N SER A 88 11.89 -14.25 -5.75
CA SER A 88 10.92 -15.01 -4.97
C SER A 88 11.58 -15.51 -3.69
N TRP A 89 11.68 -14.61 -2.70
CA TRP A 89 12.26 -14.89 -1.39
C TRP A 89 11.22 -15.36 -0.38
N ASP A 90 11.61 -16.25 0.52
CA ASP A 90 10.77 -16.62 1.65
C ASP A 90 10.66 -15.48 2.66
N LYS A 91 9.52 -15.36 3.35
CA LYS A 91 9.31 -14.32 4.36
C LYS A 91 10.29 -14.51 5.53
N GLY A 92 11.16 -13.52 5.73
CA GLY A 92 12.18 -13.53 6.78
C GLY A 92 13.46 -14.27 6.37
N GLU A 93 13.58 -14.72 5.12
CA GLU A 93 14.81 -15.26 4.58
C GLU A 93 15.95 -14.25 4.74
N THR A 94 17.11 -14.72 5.19
CA THR A 94 18.29 -13.85 5.31
C THR A 94 19.17 -14.02 4.09
N VAL A 95 19.21 -13.01 3.24
CA VAL A 95 20.02 -12.99 2.02
C VAL A 95 21.28 -12.15 2.26
N LYS A 96 22.45 -12.66 1.85
CA LYS A 96 23.72 -11.95 1.96
C LYS A 96 24.06 -11.27 0.64
N ALA A 97 24.17 -9.95 0.67
CA ALA A 97 24.60 -9.17 -0.49
C ALA A 97 25.47 -7.98 -0.08
N THR A 98 26.33 -7.53 -0.99
CA THR A 98 27.08 -6.28 -0.85
C THR A 98 26.28 -5.16 -1.49
N LEU A 99 26.11 -4.04 -0.78
CA LEU A 99 25.50 -2.84 -1.34
C LEU A 99 26.59 -1.93 -1.92
N LEU A 100 26.39 -1.52 -3.17
CA LEU A 100 27.19 -0.52 -3.85
C LEU A 100 26.33 0.67 -4.29
N ALA A 101 26.93 1.87 -4.33
CA ALA A 101 26.38 3.04 -5.00
C ALA A 101 27.31 3.39 -6.17
N GLY A 102 26.83 3.21 -7.40
CA GLY A 102 27.66 3.08 -8.58
C GLY A 102 28.75 2.02 -8.36
N LYS A 103 30.02 2.43 -8.42
CA LYS A 103 31.17 1.53 -8.21
C LYS A 103 31.67 1.49 -6.76
N LYS A 104 31.15 2.35 -5.87
CA LYS A 104 31.61 2.45 -4.48
C LYS A 104 30.91 1.41 -3.63
N ILE A 105 31.67 0.59 -2.92
CA ILE A 105 31.12 -0.33 -1.93
C ILE A 105 30.70 0.47 -0.69
N LEU A 106 29.40 0.48 -0.39
CA LEU A 106 28.86 1.11 0.81
C LEU A 106 28.96 0.17 2.02
N LYS A 107 28.59 -1.10 1.83
CA LYS A 107 28.61 -2.11 2.89
C LYS A 107 28.71 -3.51 2.31
N LYS A 108 29.67 -4.30 2.80
CA LYS A 108 29.83 -5.73 2.43
C LYS A 108 29.02 -6.63 3.34
N GLY A 109 28.53 -7.75 2.80
CA GLY A 109 27.93 -8.84 3.58
C GLY A 109 26.69 -8.42 4.39
N VAL A 110 25.93 -7.46 3.87
CA VAL A 110 24.68 -6.98 4.47
C VAL A 110 23.71 -8.16 4.56
N SER A 111 23.07 -8.32 5.72
CA SER A 111 21.93 -9.21 5.87
C SER A 111 20.67 -8.48 5.41
N TRP A 112 20.11 -8.92 4.30
CA TRP A 112 18.82 -8.46 3.79
C TRP A 112 17.72 -9.42 4.25
N ALA A 113 16.58 -8.88 4.65
CA ALA A 113 15.39 -9.65 4.93
C ALA A 113 14.58 -9.80 3.62
N GLY A 114 14.44 -11.02 3.16
CA GLY A 114 13.61 -11.41 2.03
C GLY A 114 12.13 -11.50 2.39
N ASN A 115 11.29 -11.11 1.44
CA ASN A 115 9.85 -11.33 1.47
C ASN A 115 9.27 -11.18 0.07
N ALA A 116 8.90 -12.29 -0.57
CA ALA A 116 8.45 -12.33 -1.95
C ALA A 116 9.45 -11.65 -2.90
N GLU A 117 9.05 -10.62 -3.62
CA GLU A 117 9.90 -9.89 -4.58
C GLU A 117 10.80 -8.83 -3.90
N THR A 118 10.77 -8.71 -2.56
CA THR A 118 11.41 -7.61 -1.83
C THR A 118 12.59 -8.07 -0.97
N LEU A 119 13.66 -7.27 -0.97
CA LEU A 119 14.75 -7.32 0.00
C LEU A 119 14.80 -6.00 0.80
N THR A 120 14.83 -6.09 2.13
CA THR A 120 14.90 -4.91 3.00
C THR A 120 16.09 -4.98 3.96
N ALA A 121 16.79 -3.88 4.15
CA ALA A 121 17.85 -3.77 5.15
C ALA A 121 17.95 -2.36 5.76
N PRO A 122 18.32 -2.24 7.04
CA PRO A 122 18.65 -0.97 7.66
C PRO A 122 20.11 -0.57 7.39
N PHE A 123 20.36 0.73 7.30
CA PHE A 123 21.68 1.32 7.12
C PHE A 123 21.85 2.57 7.99
N PRO A 124 23.07 2.87 8.45
CA PRO A 124 23.34 4.17 9.06
C PRO A 124 23.15 5.28 8.01
N ASP A 125 22.64 6.44 8.43
CA ASP A 125 22.43 7.61 7.56
C ASP A 125 23.71 8.09 6.83
N THR A 126 24.89 7.70 7.30
CA THR A 126 26.20 7.92 6.66
C THR A 126 26.29 7.42 5.22
N ILE A 127 25.39 6.54 4.76
CA ILE A 127 25.34 6.12 3.35
C ILE A 127 24.70 7.17 2.43
N VAL A 128 23.90 8.09 2.98
CA VAL A 128 23.11 9.06 2.20
C VAL A 128 23.98 9.92 1.28
N PRO A 129 25.12 10.50 1.70
CA PRO A 129 25.95 11.31 0.81
C PRO A 129 26.40 10.57 -0.46
N ASP A 130 26.65 9.26 -0.36
CA ASP A 130 27.01 8.43 -1.51
C ASP A 130 25.81 8.15 -2.41
N LEU A 131 24.63 7.90 -1.83
CA LEU A 131 23.38 7.75 -2.58
C LEU A 131 23.01 9.03 -3.33
N LEU A 132 23.22 10.21 -2.70
CA LEU A 132 23.00 11.52 -3.32
C LEU A 132 23.90 11.77 -4.53
N SER A 133 25.06 11.10 -4.60
CA SER A 133 26.02 11.27 -5.69
C SER A 133 25.89 10.20 -6.78
N ALA A 134 25.12 9.14 -6.53
CA ALA A 134 25.00 8.00 -7.40
C ALA A 134 23.76 8.10 -8.31
N LYS A 135 23.84 7.42 -9.45
CA LYS A 135 22.69 7.19 -10.35
C LYS A 135 22.14 5.78 -10.23
N THR A 136 22.96 4.85 -9.77
CA THR A 136 22.59 3.46 -9.59
C THR A 136 23.03 2.95 -8.22
N ILE A 137 22.30 1.98 -7.70
CA ILE A 137 22.76 1.11 -6.62
C ILE A 137 22.81 -0.32 -7.13
N THR A 138 23.74 -1.11 -6.61
CA THR A 138 23.89 -2.51 -7.00
C THR A 138 23.86 -3.38 -5.76
N LEU A 139 23.04 -4.43 -5.79
CA LEU A 139 23.15 -5.57 -4.89
C LEU A 139 24.02 -6.63 -5.55
N ARG A 140 25.20 -6.84 -4.99
CA ARG A 140 26.12 -7.89 -5.41
C ARG A 140 25.97 -9.12 -4.53
N PHE A 141 25.44 -10.19 -5.12
CA PHE A 141 25.37 -11.53 -4.57
C PHE A 141 26.64 -12.31 -4.94
N GLU A 142 26.72 -13.58 -4.53
CA GLU A 142 27.84 -14.45 -4.94
C GLU A 142 27.71 -14.92 -6.39
N ASP A 143 26.48 -15.02 -6.89
CA ASP A 143 26.10 -15.59 -8.18
C ASP A 143 25.59 -14.55 -9.19
N GLY A 144 25.51 -13.28 -8.81
CA GLY A 144 25.09 -12.21 -9.71
C GLY A 144 25.02 -10.83 -9.08
N ASP A 145 24.80 -9.83 -9.93
CA ASP A 145 24.55 -8.44 -9.53
C ASP A 145 23.12 -8.07 -9.95
N ALA A 146 22.39 -7.37 -9.09
CA ALA A 146 21.12 -6.70 -9.43
C ALA A 146 21.33 -5.19 -9.31
N GLU A 147 21.07 -4.45 -10.39
CA GLU A 147 21.25 -3.00 -10.46
C GLU A 147 19.91 -2.28 -10.45
N PHE A 148 19.83 -1.18 -9.69
CA PHE A 148 18.64 -0.34 -9.56
C PHE A 148 18.96 1.11 -9.93
N ASP A 149 18.14 1.73 -10.77
CA ASP A 149 18.27 3.13 -11.17
C ASP A 149 17.67 4.06 -10.11
N ILE A 150 18.55 4.71 -9.35
CA ILE A 150 18.19 5.72 -8.36
C ILE A 150 18.29 7.15 -8.91
N SER A 151 18.30 7.34 -10.23
CA SER A 151 18.26 8.68 -10.83
C SER A 151 17.08 9.48 -10.26
N GLY A 152 17.37 10.72 -9.85
CA GLY A 152 16.40 11.59 -9.18
C GLY A 152 16.42 11.51 -7.65
N PHE A 153 17.16 10.57 -7.05
CA PHE A 153 17.26 10.41 -5.60
C PHE A 153 17.60 11.70 -4.84
N PRO A 154 18.50 12.59 -5.32
CA PRO A 154 18.79 13.84 -4.58
C PRO A 154 17.57 14.73 -4.39
N GLN A 155 16.77 14.90 -5.43
CA GLN A 155 15.56 15.73 -5.36
C GLN A 155 14.47 15.06 -4.53
N ALA A 156 14.35 13.74 -4.65
CA ALA A 156 13.43 12.95 -3.82
C ALA A 156 13.82 13.00 -2.33
N TYR A 157 15.11 12.90 -2.01
CA TYR A 157 15.61 13.01 -0.64
C TYR A 157 15.36 14.39 -0.06
N GLU A 158 15.56 15.47 -0.82
CA GLU A 158 15.18 16.81 -0.36
C GLU A 158 13.67 16.91 -0.06
N ALA A 159 12.83 16.29 -0.89
CA ALA A 159 11.38 16.26 -0.68
C ALA A 159 10.98 15.39 0.53
N LEU A 160 11.65 14.27 0.75
CA LEU A 160 11.54 13.44 1.95
C LEU A 160 11.79 14.28 3.20
N ARG A 161 12.89 15.06 3.22
CA ARG A 161 13.23 15.93 4.35
C ARG A 161 12.18 17.01 4.60
N ARG A 162 11.58 17.58 3.54
CA ARG A 162 10.46 18.53 3.68
C ARG A 162 9.21 17.85 4.24
N CYS A 163 8.91 16.64 3.76
CA CYS A 163 7.80 15.85 4.26
C CYS A 163 7.98 15.56 5.76
N ASP A 164 9.14 15.05 6.18
CA ASP A 164 9.43 14.77 7.59
C ASP A 164 9.33 16.01 8.49
N ALA A 165 9.78 17.16 7.99
CA ALA A 165 9.72 18.43 8.73
C ALA A 165 8.31 19.03 8.80
N THR A 166 7.36 18.56 7.98
CA THR A 166 5.99 19.09 7.98
C THR A 166 5.21 18.49 9.15
N PRO A 167 4.57 19.29 10.02
CA PRO A 167 3.76 18.75 11.11
C PRO A 167 2.61 17.88 10.57
N ALA A 168 2.30 16.78 11.26
CA ALA A 168 1.12 16.00 10.95
C ALA A 168 -0.12 16.90 11.01
N LYS A 169 -0.97 16.82 9.98
CA LYS A 169 -2.24 17.53 9.98
C LYS A 169 -3.12 16.92 11.07
N VAL A 170 -3.16 17.55 12.23
CA VAL A 170 -4.06 17.17 13.31
C VAL A 170 -5.47 17.30 12.74
N ALA A 171 -6.21 16.19 12.66
CA ALA A 171 -7.63 16.22 12.36
C ALA A 171 -8.26 17.23 13.32
N ALA A 172 -8.81 18.32 12.79
CA ALA A 172 -9.50 19.30 13.61
C ALA A 172 -10.55 18.54 14.42
N ALA A 173 -10.45 18.63 15.76
CA ALA A 173 -11.42 18.01 16.64
C ALA A 173 -12.84 18.38 16.16
N PRO A 174 -13.79 17.45 16.13
CA PRO A 174 -15.15 17.78 15.77
C PRO A 174 -15.62 18.91 16.68
N ALA A 175 -15.99 20.03 16.08
CA ALA A 175 -16.56 21.15 16.82
C ALA A 175 -17.71 20.62 17.68
N PRO A 176 -17.84 21.04 18.95
CA PRO A 176 -18.91 20.59 19.81
C PRO A 176 -20.25 20.83 19.11
N ALA A 177 -21.04 19.76 19.01
CA ALA A 177 -22.34 19.78 18.35
C ALA A 177 -23.18 20.94 18.89
N ALA A 178 -23.46 21.90 18.03
CA ALA A 178 -24.42 22.96 18.33
C ALA A 178 -25.81 22.32 18.51
N PRO A 179 -26.62 22.79 19.48
CA PRO A 179 -27.97 22.28 19.67
C PRO A 179 -28.86 22.59 18.45
N ALA A 180 -29.78 21.66 18.17
CA ALA A 180 -30.65 21.64 16.99
C ALA A 180 -31.48 22.94 16.78
N PRO A 181 -31.79 23.32 15.52
CA PRO A 181 -32.42 24.60 15.20
C PRO A 181 -33.95 24.58 15.35
N VAL A 182 -34.51 25.70 15.81
CA VAL A 182 -35.94 26.05 15.71
C VAL A 182 -36.15 26.90 14.45
N ALA A 183 -37.31 26.74 13.82
CA ALA A 183 -37.63 27.09 12.44
C ALA A 183 -37.43 28.55 11.95
N ALA A 184 -36.91 28.62 10.72
CA ALA A 184 -37.02 29.57 9.60
C ALA A 184 -37.54 31.03 9.77
N ALA A 185 -36.71 31.98 9.27
CA ALA A 185 -37.08 33.20 8.51
C ALA A 185 -35.87 33.63 7.63
N PRO A 186 -36.05 34.44 6.55
CA PRO A 186 -35.29 34.26 5.30
C PRO A 186 -33.93 34.99 5.18
N VAL A 187 -33.00 34.25 4.58
CA VAL A 187 -31.89 34.58 3.66
C VAL A 187 -31.34 36.02 3.64
N VAL A 188 -30.11 36.17 4.16
CA VAL A 188 -29.10 37.11 3.64
C VAL A 188 -27.87 36.28 3.27
N ALA A 189 -27.46 36.35 2.00
CA ALA A 189 -26.31 35.60 1.49
C ALA A 189 -24.99 36.12 2.09
N PRO A 190 -24.09 35.25 2.60
CA PRO A 190 -22.72 35.65 2.91
C PRO A 190 -21.82 35.58 1.66
N PRO A 191 -20.70 36.32 1.63
CA PRO A 191 -19.77 36.34 0.50
C PRO A 191 -19.03 35.00 0.35
N PRO A 192 -18.42 34.70 -0.82
CA PRO A 192 -17.78 33.42 -1.07
C PRO A 192 -16.56 33.24 -0.18
N GLY A 193 -16.66 32.32 0.78
CA GLY A 193 -15.51 31.79 1.51
C GLY A 193 -14.63 30.94 0.60
N PRO A 194 -13.31 30.85 0.89
CA PRO A 194 -12.34 30.19 0.01
C PRO A 194 -12.70 28.72 -0.21
N ALA A 195 -12.61 28.31 -1.48
CA ALA A 195 -12.86 26.95 -1.95
C ALA A 195 -12.13 25.93 -1.08
N ALA A 196 -12.87 24.95 -0.56
CA ALA A 196 -12.30 23.76 0.04
C ALA A 196 -11.43 23.06 -1.01
N ALA A 197 -10.16 22.83 -0.67
CA ALA A 197 -9.27 21.99 -1.46
C ALA A 197 -9.90 20.58 -1.62
N PRO A 198 -9.72 19.91 -2.77
CA PRO A 198 -10.28 18.58 -2.98
C PRO A 198 -9.68 17.60 -1.97
N ALA A 199 -10.53 17.01 -1.14
CA ALA A 199 -10.15 15.90 -0.27
C ALA A 199 -9.78 14.71 -1.16
N ILE A 200 -8.56 14.17 -0.99
CA ILE A 200 -8.16 12.92 -1.63
C ILE A 200 -9.17 11.84 -1.20
N PRO A 201 -9.77 11.07 -2.12
CA PRO A 201 -10.74 10.05 -1.75
C PRO A 201 -10.12 8.97 -0.85
N PRO A 202 -10.87 8.41 0.11
CA PRO A 202 -10.40 7.30 0.94
C PRO A 202 -9.88 6.12 0.12
N ALA A 203 -8.79 5.49 0.56
CA ALA A 203 -8.15 4.37 -0.14
C ALA A 203 -9.12 3.22 -0.46
N ALA A 204 -10.03 2.90 0.46
CA ALA A 204 -11.07 1.88 0.24
C ALA A 204 -12.02 2.23 -0.92
N ARG A 205 -12.32 3.51 -1.14
CA ARG A 205 -13.16 3.96 -2.25
C ARG A 205 -12.40 3.95 -3.57
N ILE A 206 -11.09 4.25 -3.53
CA ILE A 206 -10.18 4.07 -4.68
C ILE A 206 -10.10 2.59 -5.09
N GLN A 207 -9.89 1.69 -4.13
CA GLN A 207 -9.82 0.24 -4.35
C GLN A 207 -11.14 -0.32 -4.91
N ALA A 208 -12.28 0.07 -4.33
CA ALA A 208 -13.59 -0.32 -4.84
C ALA A 208 -13.84 0.22 -6.27
N TYR A 209 -13.46 1.46 -6.56
CA TYR A 209 -13.60 2.04 -7.89
C TYR A 209 -12.72 1.34 -8.93
N ALA A 210 -11.45 1.09 -8.61
CA ALA A 210 -10.52 0.35 -9.47
C ALA A 210 -11.02 -1.07 -9.73
N PHE A 211 -11.53 -1.77 -8.71
CA PHE A 211 -12.12 -3.09 -8.86
C PHE A 211 -13.38 -3.06 -9.74
N GLY A 212 -14.23 -2.04 -9.59
CA GLY A 212 -15.39 -1.82 -10.45
C GLY A 212 -15.00 -1.66 -11.93
N LEU A 213 -13.94 -0.89 -12.21
CA LEU A 213 -13.41 -0.74 -13.57
C LEU A 213 -12.87 -2.06 -14.15
N ILE A 214 -12.21 -2.88 -13.34
CA ILE A 214 -11.77 -4.23 -13.72
C ILE A 214 -12.97 -5.14 -14.03
N LEU A 215 -14.03 -5.09 -13.22
CA LEU A 215 -15.26 -5.85 -13.46
C LEU A 215 -15.92 -5.43 -14.78
N GLN A 216 -16.10 -4.13 -15.02
CA GLN A 216 -16.66 -3.63 -16.28
C GLN A 216 -15.86 -4.12 -17.49
N ARG A 217 -14.53 -4.11 -17.38
CA ARG A 217 -13.64 -4.58 -18.44
C ARG A 217 -13.72 -6.08 -18.66
N THR A 218 -13.68 -6.85 -17.58
CA THR A 218 -13.80 -8.32 -17.61
C THR A 218 -15.14 -8.73 -18.23
N MET A 219 -16.23 -8.06 -17.88
CA MET A 219 -17.55 -8.34 -18.47
C MET A 219 -17.65 -7.97 -19.95
N LYS A 220 -16.80 -7.05 -20.42
CA LYS A 220 -16.76 -6.61 -21.81
C LYS A 220 -15.83 -7.45 -22.68
N GLU A 221 -14.70 -7.86 -22.12
CA GLU A 221 -13.60 -8.49 -22.85
C GLU A 221 -13.54 -10.02 -22.65
N CYS A 222 -14.13 -10.55 -21.58
CA CYS A 222 -14.12 -11.98 -21.26
C CYS A 222 -15.52 -12.60 -21.33
N GLU A 223 -15.59 -13.88 -21.70
CA GLU A 223 -16.83 -14.64 -21.79
C GLU A 223 -17.28 -15.13 -20.40
N VAL A 224 -17.73 -14.18 -19.56
CA VAL A 224 -18.22 -14.45 -18.20
C VAL A 224 -19.74 -14.41 -18.13
N SER A 225 -20.33 -15.44 -17.51
CA SER A 225 -21.78 -15.52 -17.27
C SER A 225 -22.23 -14.42 -16.30
N THR A 226 -22.86 -13.36 -16.81
CA THR A 226 -23.38 -12.24 -16.00
C THR A 226 -24.78 -11.86 -16.45
N THR A 227 -25.62 -11.45 -15.50
CA THR A 227 -26.97 -10.95 -15.78
C THR A 227 -26.96 -9.46 -16.12
N GLY A 228 -27.97 -8.99 -16.85
CA GLY A 228 -28.13 -7.55 -17.12
C GLY A 228 -28.21 -6.71 -15.84
N LYS A 229 -28.85 -7.23 -14.78
CA LYS A 229 -28.94 -6.57 -13.48
C LYS A 229 -27.57 -6.40 -12.82
N GLN A 230 -26.69 -7.40 -12.91
CA GLN A 230 -25.33 -7.31 -12.35
C GLN A 230 -24.49 -6.27 -13.10
N ARG A 231 -24.55 -6.24 -14.44
CA ARG A 231 -23.81 -5.25 -15.25
C ARG A 231 -24.23 -3.82 -14.91
N SER A 232 -25.54 -3.56 -14.93
CA SER A 232 -26.08 -2.23 -14.57
C SER A 232 -25.78 -1.86 -13.11
N GLY A 233 -25.74 -2.84 -12.19
CA GLY A 233 -25.35 -2.60 -10.81
C GLY A 233 -23.88 -2.19 -10.65
N VAL A 234 -22.98 -2.81 -11.41
CA VAL A 234 -21.56 -2.44 -11.42
C VAL A 234 -21.40 -1.04 -12.00
N ASP A 235 -22.05 -0.76 -13.13
CA ASP A 235 -22.01 0.56 -13.78
C ASP A 235 -22.50 1.65 -12.84
N ALA A 236 -23.61 1.41 -12.12
CA ALA A 236 -24.17 2.36 -11.17
C ALA A 236 -23.21 2.64 -10.00
N LYS A 237 -22.53 1.61 -9.46
CA LYS A 237 -21.55 1.80 -8.38
C LYS A 237 -20.30 2.55 -8.85
N VAL A 238 -19.79 2.24 -10.03
CA VAL A 238 -18.65 2.96 -10.62
C VAL A 238 -19.03 4.42 -10.87
N ALA A 239 -20.22 4.68 -11.43
CA ALA A 239 -20.71 6.04 -11.67
C ALA A 239 -20.91 6.83 -10.36
N ALA A 240 -21.33 6.19 -9.27
CA ALA A 240 -21.48 6.84 -7.97
C ALA A 240 -20.15 7.29 -7.36
N LEU A 241 -19.06 6.54 -7.60
CA LEU A 241 -17.72 6.87 -7.12
C LEU A 241 -16.96 7.83 -8.06
N GLN A 242 -17.37 7.93 -9.32
CA GLN A 242 -16.67 8.71 -10.35
C GLN A 242 -16.42 10.19 -9.97
N PRO A 243 -17.37 10.95 -9.38
CA PRO A 243 -17.11 12.35 -9.03
C PRO A 243 -15.99 12.52 -8.00
N GLU A 244 -15.85 11.56 -7.08
CA GLU A 244 -14.77 11.53 -6.10
C GLU A 244 -13.44 11.14 -6.76
N MET A 245 -13.48 10.27 -7.76
CA MET A 245 -12.29 9.73 -8.45
C MET A 245 -11.78 10.59 -9.60
N ALA A 246 -12.51 11.63 -10.00
CA ALA A 246 -12.14 12.55 -11.07
C ALA A 246 -10.66 13.02 -11.07
N PRO A 247 -10.02 13.38 -9.93
CA PRO A 247 -8.61 13.79 -9.93
C PRO A 247 -7.62 12.63 -10.18
N LEU A 248 -8.03 11.38 -9.96
CA LEU A 248 -7.19 10.18 -10.08
C LEU A 248 -7.56 9.31 -11.30
N GLU A 249 -8.68 9.58 -11.97
CA GLU A 249 -9.26 8.73 -13.01
C GLU A 249 -8.31 8.49 -14.20
N ALA A 250 -7.54 9.52 -14.59
CA ALA A 250 -6.54 9.39 -15.65
C ALA A 250 -5.41 8.42 -15.25
N GLN A 251 -4.89 8.54 -14.03
CA GLN A 251 -3.81 7.68 -13.53
C GLN A 251 -4.29 6.23 -13.36
N LEU A 252 -5.50 6.04 -12.80
CA LEU A 252 -6.11 4.72 -12.65
C LEU A 252 -6.35 4.05 -14.01
N ARG A 253 -6.82 4.80 -15.03
CA ARG A 253 -6.96 4.25 -16.39
C ARG A 253 -5.63 3.93 -17.06
N GLU A 254 -4.61 4.76 -16.90
CA GLU A 254 -3.28 4.47 -17.45
C GLU A 254 -2.66 3.21 -16.83
N GLY A 255 -2.74 3.04 -15.50
CA GLY A 255 -2.28 1.83 -14.82
C GLY A 255 -2.95 0.57 -15.37
N MET A 256 -4.27 0.62 -15.57
CA MET A 256 -5.03 -0.50 -16.13
C MET A 256 -4.74 -0.77 -17.61
N LYS A 257 -4.28 0.19 -18.43
CA LYS A 257 -3.97 -0.09 -19.85
C LYS A 257 -2.81 -1.04 -20.04
N THR A 258 -1.91 -1.13 -19.06
CA THR A 258 -0.67 -1.90 -19.19
C THR A 258 -0.81 -3.39 -18.86
N GLU A 259 -1.88 -3.79 -18.19
CA GLU A 259 -2.25 -5.19 -17.96
C GLU A 259 -3.69 -5.42 -18.41
N GLY A 260 -3.88 -6.23 -19.46
CA GLY A 260 -5.22 -6.67 -19.85
C GLY A 260 -5.88 -7.49 -18.73
N PRO A 261 -7.21 -7.51 -18.63
CA PRO A 261 -7.87 -8.30 -17.60
C PRO A 261 -7.55 -9.78 -17.84
N LYS A 262 -6.98 -10.46 -16.83
CA LYS A 262 -6.87 -11.93 -16.86
C LYS A 262 -8.29 -12.49 -16.86
N CYS A 263 -8.73 -13.00 -18.01
CA CYS A 263 -10.05 -13.61 -18.10
C CYS A 263 -10.12 -14.82 -17.17
N PRO A 264 -11.12 -14.89 -16.27
CA PRO A 264 -11.23 -16.01 -15.35
C PRO A 264 -11.45 -17.30 -16.12
N THR A 265 -10.73 -18.34 -15.73
CA THR A 265 -10.91 -19.69 -16.27
C THR A 265 -12.25 -20.28 -15.81
N ALA A 266 -12.70 -21.36 -16.45
CA ALA A 266 -13.92 -22.06 -16.05
C ALA A 266 -13.92 -22.48 -14.56
N GLN A 267 -12.74 -22.81 -14.01
CA GLN A 267 -12.57 -23.18 -12.59
C GLN A 267 -12.62 -21.97 -11.64
N GLU A 268 -12.49 -20.75 -12.16
CA GLU A 268 -12.55 -19.49 -11.41
C GLU A 268 -13.91 -18.81 -11.51
N GLY A 269 -14.83 -19.37 -12.30
CA GLY A 269 -16.17 -18.83 -12.53
C GLY A 269 -16.94 -18.57 -11.24
N ASP A 270 -16.95 -19.51 -10.30
CA ASP A 270 -17.63 -19.36 -9.01
C ASP A 270 -17.00 -18.28 -8.13
N LYS A 271 -15.66 -18.16 -8.17
CA LYS A 271 -14.93 -17.10 -7.45
C LYS A 271 -15.27 -15.73 -8.01
N PHE A 272 -15.36 -15.63 -9.34
CA PHE A 272 -15.78 -14.41 -10.03
C PHE A 272 -17.22 -14.03 -9.66
N GLN A 273 -18.17 -14.99 -9.67
CA GLN A 273 -19.55 -14.73 -9.27
C GLN A 273 -19.68 -14.28 -7.82
N SER A 274 -18.92 -14.90 -6.91
CA SER A 274 -18.89 -14.50 -5.51
C SER A 274 -18.32 -13.09 -5.34
N ALA A 275 -17.21 -12.76 -5.99
CA ALA A 275 -16.62 -11.43 -5.91
C ALA A 275 -17.53 -10.34 -6.52
N LEU A 276 -18.21 -10.66 -7.61
CA LEU A 276 -19.21 -9.79 -8.23
C LEU A 276 -20.41 -9.56 -7.31
N ALA A 277 -20.91 -10.61 -6.66
CA ALA A 277 -22.01 -10.49 -5.70
C ALA A 277 -21.60 -9.63 -4.49
N ASP A 278 -20.42 -9.90 -3.92
CA ASP A 278 -19.88 -9.12 -2.80
C ASP A 278 -19.70 -7.65 -3.17
N TYR A 279 -19.15 -7.37 -4.36
CA TYR A 279 -18.99 -6.00 -4.86
C TYR A 279 -20.32 -5.27 -5.01
N LEU A 280 -21.39 -5.97 -5.40
CA LEU A 280 -22.72 -5.38 -5.58
C LEU A 280 -23.48 -5.22 -4.26
N ASP A 281 -23.29 -6.10 -3.29
CA ASP A 281 -24.03 -6.11 -2.02
C ASP A 281 -23.40 -5.18 -0.96
N LYS A 282 -22.06 -5.10 -0.91
CA LYS A 282 -21.34 -4.37 0.14
C LYS A 282 -21.14 -2.88 -0.16
N SER A 283 -20.95 -2.07 0.88
CA SER A 283 -20.42 -0.71 0.70
C SER A 283 -18.99 -0.77 0.13
N PRO A 284 -18.47 0.31 -0.50
CA PRO A 284 -17.07 0.38 -0.95
C PRO A 284 -16.06 0.02 0.16
N GLU A 285 -16.34 0.47 1.38
CA GLU A 285 -15.51 0.24 2.56
C GLU A 285 -15.59 -1.22 3.03
N ASP A 286 -16.80 -1.79 3.15
CA ASP A 286 -16.99 -3.19 3.56
C ASP A 286 -16.47 -4.17 2.51
N PHE A 287 -16.57 -3.82 1.23
CA PHE A 287 -16.03 -4.61 0.13
C PHE A 287 -14.50 -4.66 0.20
N SER A 288 -13.85 -3.50 0.37
CA SER A 288 -12.40 -3.40 0.46
C SER A 288 -11.87 -4.15 1.68
N ALA A 289 -12.50 -3.99 2.85
CA ALA A 289 -12.15 -4.74 4.04
C ALA A 289 -12.33 -6.26 3.89
N ALA A 290 -13.37 -6.70 3.17
CA ALA A 290 -13.58 -8.11 2.88
C ALA A 290 -12.52 -8.67 1.91
N MET A 291 -12.10 -7.88 0.93
CA MET A 291 -11.00 -8.22 0.01
C MET A 291 -9.67 -8.35 0.74
N ASP A 292 -9.35 -7.40 1.63
CA ASP A 292 -8.12 -7.42 2.43
C ASP A 292 -8.10 -8.63 3.36
N LYS A 293 -9.23 -8.92 4.02
CA LYS A 293 -9.39 -10.12 4.85
C LYS A 293 -9.19 -11.40 4.04
N LYS A 294 -9.80 -11.50 2.86
CA LYS A 294 -9.67 -12.68 1.99
C LYS A 294 -8.24 -12.84 1.47
N SER A 295 -7.56 -11.74 1.17
CA SER A 295 -6.14 -11.73 0.81
C SER A 295 -5.26 -12.24 1.96
N ALA A 296 -5.49 -11.74 3.18
CA ALA A 296 -4.79 -12.18 4.38
C ALA A 296 -5.05 -13.66 4.71
N GLU A 297 -6.30 -14.14 4.57
CA GLU A 297 -6.65 -15.55 4.76
C GLU A 297 -6.00 -16.46 3.72
N ASN A 298 -5.92 -16.03 2.45
CA ASN A 298 -5.23 -16.79 1.41
C ASN A 298 -3.71 -16.84 1.67
N ALA A 299 -3.11 -15.74 2.15
CA ALA A 299 -1.72 -15.69 2.57
C ALA A 299 -1.46 -16.62 3.78
N ALA A 300 -2.38 -16.68 4.75
CA ALA A 300 -2.29 -17.57 5.90
C ALA A 300 -2.44 -19.05 5.51
N LYS A 301 -3.39 -19.40 4.62
CA LYS A 301 -3.57 -20.77 4.13
C LYS A 301 -2.38 -21.26 3.30
N ALA A 302 -1.76 -20.38 2.52
CA ALA A 302 -0.53 -20.70 1.79
C ALA A 302 0.64 -21.03 2.74
N ALA A 303 0.66 -20.45 3.94
CA ALA A 303 1.67 -20.73 4.96
C ALA A 303 1.41 -22.02 5.77
N GLU A 304 0.17 -22.54 5.81
CA GLU A 304 -0.20 -23.73 6.59
C GLU A 304 -0.15 -25.05 5.80
N THR A 305 -0.12 -25.03 4.47
CA THR A 305 0.11 -26.25 3.67
C THR A 305 1.60 -26.61 3.64
N PRO A 306 2.06 -27.68 4.32
CA PRO A 306 3.41 -28.19 4.09
C PRO A 306 3.44 -28.75 2.68
N LYS A 307 4.33 -28.23 1.83
CA LYS A 307 4.54 -28.80 0.50
C LYS A 307 5.34 -30.11 0.65
N PRO A 308 4.94 -31.20 -0.03
CA PRO A 308 5.69 -32.47 -0.06
C PRO A 308 7.07 -32.33 -0.73
#